data_AF-A0A838U5K1-F1
#
_entry.id   AF-A0A838U5K1-F1
#
_cell.length_a   1.000
_cell.length_b   1.000
_cell.length_c   1.000
_cell.angle_alpha   90.00
_cell.angle_beta   90.00
_cell.angle_gamma   90.00
#
_symmetry.space_group_name_H-M   'P 1'
#
loop_
_entity.id
_entity.type
_entity.pdbx_description
1 polymer ?
#
loop_
_entity_poly.entity_id
_entity_poly.type
_entity_poly.pdbx_seq_one_letter_code
_entity_poly.pdbx_strand_id
1 'polypeptide(L)' 'ENGLIVFALFRPDAPVDQISENETITEDEFVGSLKGKSMSDLITAMSNGSIYANIHTQDNPNGEIRGQIMSSNP' A
#
# COMPACT_ATOMS: atom_id res chain seq x y z
N GLU A 1 0.96 -14.37 -7.29
CA GLU A 1 -0.31 -13.62 -7.34
C GLU A 1 -0.17 -12.35 -6.50
N ASN A 2 -0.91 -11.28 -6.81
CA ASN A 2 -0.92 -10.07 -5.98
C ASN A 2 -1.93 -10.24 -4.85
N GLY A 3 -1.59 -9.75 -3.66
CA GLY A 3 -2.54 -9.64 -2.56
C GLY A 3 -3.65 -8.63 -2.86
N LEU A 4 -4.72 -8.68 -2.05
CA LEU A 4 -5.77 -7.68 -2.12
C LEU A 4 -5.21 -6.31 -1.74
N ILE A 5 -5.60 -5.29 -2.51
CA ILE A 5 -5.30 -3.90 -2.17
C ILE A 5 -6.09 -3.55 -0.91
N VAL A 6 -5.40 -2.94 0.06
CA VAL A 6 -6.02 -2.46 1.30
C VAL A 6 -6.14 -0.93 1.36
N PHE A 7 -5.30 -0.21 0.62
CA PHE A 7 -5.42 1.21 0.27
C PHE A 7 -4.44 1.49 -0.89
N ALA A 8 -4.60 2.62 -1.58
CA ALA A 8 -3.70 3.03 -2.66
C ALA A 8 -2.78 4.15 -2.18
N LEU A 9 -1.47 4.01 -2.44
CA LEU A 9 -0.48 5.05 -2.10
C LEU A 9 -0.38 6.15 -3.16
N PHE A 10 -0.61 5.78 -4.42
CA PHE A 10 -0.50 6.67 -5.57
C PHE A 10 -1.16 5.99 -6.77
N ARG A 11 -1.97 6.74 -7.53
CA ARG A 11 -2.64 6.25 -8.75
C ARG A 11 -2.71 7.38 -9.79
N PRO A 12 -1.74 7.49 -10.69
CA PRO A 12 -1.77 8.51 -11.72
C PRO A 12 -2.64 8.06 -12.90
N ASP A 13 -3.23 9.01 -13.61
CA ASP A 13 -3.99 8.74 -14.85
C ASP A 13 -3.09 8.39 -16.04
N ALA A 14 -1.78 8.69 -15.95
CA ALA A 14 -0.77 8.37 -16.96
C ALA A 14 0.56 7.97 -16.29
N PRO A 15 1.45 7.21 -16.97
CA PRO A 15 2.78 6.91 -16.45
C PRO A 15 3.57 8.17 -16.10
N VAL A 16 4.30 8.13 -15.00
CA VAL A 16 5.16 9.22 -14.52
C VAL A 16 6.57 8.70 -14.27
N ASP A 17 7.58 9.52 -14.58
CA ASP A 17 8.99 9.13 -14.44
C ASP A 17 9.50 9.26 -12.99
N GLN A 18 8.87 10.10 -12.18
CA GLN A 18 9.22 10.32 -10.78
C GLN A 18 7.96 10.56 -9.94
N ILE A 19 7.98 10.06 -8.71
CA ILE A 19 6.91 10.20 -7.72
C ILE A 19 7.52 10.73 -6.43
N SER A 20 6.92 11.78 -5.86
CA SER A 20 7.26 12.30 -4.54
C SER A 20 5.99 12.81 -3.88
N GLU A 21 5.31 11.95 -3.14
CA GLU A 21 4.04 12.24 -2.48
C GLU A 21 4.19 12.17 -0.96
N ASN A 22 3.44 13.03 -0.27
CA ASN A 22 3.31 12.98 1.18
C ASN A 22 1.82 13.11 1.53
N GLU A 23 1.20 11.98 1.84
CA GLU A 23 -0.23 11.87 2.09
C GLU A 23 -0.51 11.32 3.49
N THR A 24 -1.62 11.75 4.09
CA THR A 24 -2.12 11.19 5.35
C THR A 24 -3.20 10.18 5.02
N ILE A 25 -2.96 8.92 5.39
CA ILE A 25 -3.91 7.83 5.19
C ILE A 25 -4.95 7.86 6.31
N THR A 26 -6.22 7.77 5.93
CA THR A 26 -7.38 7.72 6.83
C THR A 26 -8.13 6.39 6.68
N GLU A 27 -8.91 6.03 7.69
CA GLU A 27 -9.66 4.77 7.71
C GLU A 27 -10.72 4.68 6.60
N ASP A 28 -11.22 5.83 6.12
CA ASP A 28 -12.18 5.92 5.01
C ASP A 28 -11.57 5.45 3.67
N GLU A 29 -10.25 5.48 3.54
CA GLU A 29 -9.52 5.01 2.36
C GLU A 29 -9.28 3.50 2.38
N PHE A 30 -9.60 2.84 3.50
CA PHE A 30 -9.41 1.40 3.62
C PHE A 30 -10.42 0.64 2.76
N VAL A 31 -9.87 -0.26 1.95
CA VAL A 31 -10.58 -1.17 1.06
C VAL A 31 -10.17 -2.61 1.33
N GLY A 32 -10.78 -3.56 0.61
CA GLY A 32 -10.43 -4.97 0.73
C GLY A 32 -10.60 -5.49 2.16
N SER A 33 -9.56 -6.17 2.67
CA SER A 33 -9.56 -6.75 4.02
C SER A 33 -9.52 -5.73 5.16
N LEU A 34 -9.16 -4.47 4.87
CA LEU A 34 -9.16 -3.38 5.85
C LEU A 34 -10.42 -2.50 5.83
N LYS A 35 -11.36 -2.74 4.91
CA LYS A 35 -12.57 -1.93 4.81
C LYS A 35 -13.36 -1.94 6.13
N GLY A 36 -13.60 -0.75 6.69
CA GLY A 36 -14.31 -0.58 7.97
C GLY A 36 -13.51 -1.01 9.21
N LYS A 37 -12.21 -1.24 9.07
CA LYS A 37 -11.29 -1.49 10.20
C LYS A 37 -10.64 -0.21 10.69
N SER A 38 -10.01 -0.29 11.86
CA SER A 38 -9.33 0.82 12.48
C SER A 38 -7.88 0.96 12.02
N MET A 39 -7.27 2.12 12.28
CA MET A 39 -5.83 2.33 12.09
C MET A 39 -4.98 1.36 12.92
N SER A 40 -5.48 0.94 14.09
CA SER A 40 -4.82 -0.08 14.93
C SER A 40 -4.74 -1.44 14.22
N ASP A 41 -5.77 -1.82 13.46
CA ASP A 41 -5.77 -3.03 12.66
C ASP A 41 -4.73 -2.95 11.53
N LEU A 42 -4.58 -1.77 10.90
CA LEU A 42 -3.53 -1.54 9.91
C LEU A 42 -2.13 -1.71 10.52
N ILE A 43 -1.86 -1.06 11.66
CA ILE A 43 -0.58 -1.16 12.36
C ILE A 43 -0.29 -2.63 12.73
N THR A 44 -1.29 -3.34 13.24
CA THR A 44 -1.17 -4.77 13.56
C THR A 44 -0.82 -5.60 12.32
N ALA A 45 -1.47 -5.33 11.19
CA ALA A 45 -1.17 -6.02 9.93
C ALA A 45 0.24 -5.71 9.41
N MET A 46 0.72 -4.48 9.57
CA MET A 46 2.11 -4.09 9.24
C MET A 46 3.11 -4.81 10.16
N SER A 47 2.88 -4.82 11.48
CA SER A 47 3.75 -5.50 12.45
C SER A 47 3.81 -7.02 12.24
N ASN A 48 2.73 -7.62 11.73
CA ASN A 48 2.67 -9.04 11.40
C ASN A 48 3.32 -9.37 10.04
N GLY A 49 3.80 -8.37 9.28
CA GLY A 49 4.36 -8.61 7.94
C GLY A 49 3.29 -9.04 6.93
N SER A 50 2.04 -8.63 7.12
CA SER A 50 0.94 -8.96 6.20
C SER A 50 0.69 -7.89 5.13
N ILE A 51 1.32 -6.71 5.25
CA ILE A 51 1.16 -5.58 4.35
C ILE A 51 2.46 -5.29 3.59
N TYR A 52 2.38 -5.25 2.27
CA TYR A 52 3.50 -4.89 1.41
C TYR A 52 3.08 -3.83 0.38
N ALA A 53 4.03 -3.00 -0.03
CA ALA A 53 3.88 -2.09 -1.16
C ALA A 53 4.32 -2.80 -2.45
N ASN A 54 3.61 -2.53 -3.53
CA ASN A 54 3.96 -3.00 -4.87
C ASN A 54 3.97 -1.80 -5.82
N ILE A 55 5.05 -1.63 -6.58
CA ILE A 55 5.18 -0.58 -7.60
C ILE A 55 5.06 -1.26 -8.96
N HIS A 56 4.18 -0.72 -9.79
CA HIS A 56 3.94 -1.20 -11.15
C HIS A 56 4.51 -0.21 -12.16
N THR A 57 5.17 -0.72 -13.19
CA THR A 57 5.60 0.04 -14.37
C THR A 57 4.83 -0.45 -15.58
N GLN A 58 4.88 0.31 -16.68
CA GLN A 58 4.28 -0.13 -17.94
C GLN A 58 4.92 -1.41 -18.46
N ASP A 59 6.23 -1.56 -18.29
CA ASP A 59 6.99 -2.74 -18.72
C ASP A 59 6.77 -3.94 -17.79
N ASN A 60 6.51 -3.71 -16.50
CA ASN A 60 6.26 -4.76 -15.50
C ASN A 60 4.88 -4.56 -14.82
N PRO A 61 3.77 -4.88 -15.52
CA PRO A 61 2.41 -4.66 -15.02
C PRO A 61 2.03 -5.57 -13.84
N ASN A 62 2.78 -6.66 -13.60
CA ASN A 62 2.58 -7.53 -12.43
C ASN A 62 3.33 -7.04 -11.18
N GLY A 63 4.08 -5.94 -11.28
CA GLY A 63 4.86 -5.34 -10.21
C GLY A 63 6.36 -5.46 -10.47
N GLU A 64 7.02 -4.31 -10.56
CA GLU A 64 8.47 -4.16 -10.68
C GLU A 64 9.16 -4.35 -9.33
N ILE A 65 8.64 -3.68 -8.29
CA ILE A 65 9.28 -3.61 -6.96
C ILE A 65 8.25 -3.98 -5.90
N ARG A 66 8.66 -4.86 -4.96
CA ARG A 66 7.85 -5.28 -3.82
C ARG A 66 8.64 -5.06 -2.53
N GLY A 67 8.02 -4.40 -1.56
CA GLY A 67 8.64 -4.12 -0.25
C GLY A 67 7.66 -4.38 0.89
N GLN A 68 8.09 -5.17 1.88
CA GLN A 68 7.30 -5.39 3.08
C GLN A 68 7.24 -4.10 3.91
N ILE A 69 6.05 -3.70 4.35
CA ILE A 69 5.89 -2.58 5.27
C ILE A 69 5.85 -3.17 6.67
N MET A 70 6.82 -2.77 7.50
CA MET A 70 6.85 -3.12 8.91
C MET A 70 6.67 -1.85 9.73
N SER A 71 5.87 -1.94 10.79
CA SER A 71 5.89 -0.89 11.81
C SER A 71 7.24 -0.98 12.51
N SER A 72 8.06 0.07 12.40
CA SER A 72 9.21 0.21 13.27
C SER A 72 8.67 0.57 14.65
N ASN A 73 8.45 -0.43 15.51
CA ASN A 73 8.28 -0.16 16.92
C ASN A 73 9.63 0.35 17.44
N PRO A 74 9.73 1.59 17.96
CA PRO A 74 10.94 2.03 18.65
C PRO A 74 11.21 1.19 19.90
#